data_AF-A0A4Q0GRU4-F1
#
_entry.id   AF-A0A4Q0GRU4-F1
#
_cell.length_a   1.000
_cell.length_b   1.000
_cell.length_c   1.000
_cell.angle_alpha   90.00
_cell.angle_beta   90.00
_cell.angle_gamma   90.00
#
_symmetry.space_group_name_H-M   'P 1'
#
loop_
_entity.id
_entity.type
_entity.pdbx_description
1 polymer ?
#
loop_
_entity_poly.entity_id
_entity_poly.type
_entity_poly.pdbx_seq_one_letter_code
_entity_poly.pdbx_strand_id
1 'polypeptide(L)'
;MIALTRHNLIRALPVYGAAVGGLIAAIGVLVMSTDTLESAVWTTGVAALVPAAAPPLGTTARALLALGSGALVAALLWSSLFLLFGPGGVFAKTIPREDGVPVIRRADAHPDAPPRKPMSAADLGTPMMEVGVGAGIGLGRDERTIPSDLDQPLASFDPNAILPVPMEPVRPVAPLVQAMVTQAMVAPVVEASSTAEPDTFVTAPLVEPVARPVEVADDGVAEDGAPEINAPTPIARSALAATEPSTPPTIEALLRRLEQGALRRGRIGTH
;
A
#
# COMPACT_ATOMS: atom_id res chain seq x y z
N MET A 1 -10.24 20.47 21.79
CA MET A 1 -9.01 19.71 22.15
C MET A 1 -9.23 18.25 22.59
N ILE A 2 -10.43 17.65 22.50
CA ILE A 2 -10.69 16.28 23.02
C ILE A 2 -10.48 15.17 21.95
N ALA A 3 -10.34 15.53 20.67
CA ALA A 3 -10.27 14.54 19.58
C ALA A 3 -8.91 13.82 19.46
N LEU A 4 -7.81 14.43 19.89
CA LEU A 4 -6.45 13.86 19.74
C LEU A 4 -6.18 12.67 20.68
N THR A 5 -6.84 12.59 21.83
CA THR A 5 -6.62 11.52 22.81
C THR A 5 -7.22 10.17 22.39
N ARG A 6 -8.32 10.16 21.61
CA ARG A 6 -8.99 8.90 21.23
C ARG A 6 -8.20 8.08 20.21
N HIS A 7 -7.46 8.74 19.31
CA HIS A 7 -6.69 8.04 18.27
C HIS A 7 -5.53 7.24 18.85
N ASN A 8 -4.88 7.77 19.89
CA ASN A 8 -3.79 7.08 20.58
C ASN A 8 -4.31 5.89 21.39
N LEU A 9 -5.51 5.98 21.95
CA LEU A 9 -6.11 4.91 22.75
C LEU A 9 -6.40 3.65 21.91
N ILE A 10 -6.94 3.82 20.70
CA ILE A 10 -7.24 2.68 19.81
C ILE A 10 -5.96 1.97 19.38
N ARG A 11 -4.90 2.74 19.08
CA ARG A 11 -3.59 2.16 18.69
C ARG A 11 -2.90 1.43 19.84
N ALA A 12 -3.10 1.88 21.08
CA ALA A 12 -2.50 1.25 22.25
C ALA A 12 -3.30 0.03 22.75
N LEU A 13 -4.53 -0.17 22.27
CA LEU A 13 -5.43 -1.25 22.69
C LEU A 13 -4.76 -2.63 22.62
N PRO A 14 -4.09 -3.04 21.52
CA PRO A 14 -3.42 -4.36 21.45
C PRO A 14 -2.34 -4.55 22.49
N VAL A 15 -1.57 -3.50 22.79
CA VAL A 15 -0.48 -3.54 23.77
C VAL A 15 -1.04 -3.69 25.17
N TYR A 16 -2.05 -2.89 25.53
CA TYR A 16 -2.68 -2.99 26.85
C TYR A 16 -3.42 -4.32 27.03
N GLY A 17 -4.17 -4.76 26.02
CA GLY A 17 -4.88 -6.05 26.07
C GLY A 17 -3.93 -7.23 26.24
N ALA A 18 -2.81 -7.23 25.53
CA ALA A 18 -1.77 -8.23 25.66
C ALA A 18 -1.11 -8.23 27.04
N ALA A 19 -0.72 -7.05 27.54
CA ALA A 19 -0.06 -6.92 28.83
C ALA A 19 -0.98 -7.36 29.98
N VAL A 20 -2.23 -6.90 29.99
CA VAL A 20 -3.21 -7.27 31.02
C VAL A 20 -3.57 -8.75 30.93
N GLY A 21 -3.85 -9.26 29.73
CA GLY A 21 -4.19 -10.68 29.55
C GLY A 21 -3.05 -11.62 29.91
N GLY A 22 -1.82 -11.29 29.51
CA GLY A 22 -0.63 -12.05 29.89
C GLY A 22 -0.37 -12.05 31.39
N LEU A 23 -0.53 -10.90 32.05
CA LEU A 23 -0.39 -10.79 33.51
C LEU A 23 -1.44 -11.63 34.24
N ILE A 24 -2.71 -11.57 33.82
CA ILE A 24 -3.79 -12.38 34.40
C ILE A 24 -3.48 -13.89 34.26
N ALA A 25 -3.01 -14.33 33.09
CA ALA A 25 -2.64 -15.72 32.87
C ALA A 25 -1.47 -16.17 33.76
N ALA A 26 -0.43 -15.35 33.89
CA ALA A 26 0.72 -15.63 34.76
C ALA A 26 0.30 -15.73 36.23
N ILE A 27 -0.54 -14.80 36.72
CA ILE A 27 -1.09 -14.84 38.08
C ILE A 27 -1.94 -16.11 38.29
N GLY A 28 -2.77 -16.47 37.30
CA GLY A 28 -3.58 -17.68 37.37
C GLY A 28 -2.73 -18.94 37.60
N VAL A 29 -1.60 -19.06 36.91
CA VAL A 29 -0.65 -20.18 37.08
C VAL A 29 0.02 -20.15 38.46
N LEU A 30 0.34 -18.97 38.98
CA LEU A 30 0.94 -18.85 40.33
C LEU A 30 -0.04 -19.18 41.45
N VAL A 31 -1.34 -18.92 41.25
CA VAL A 31 -2.40 -19.21 42.22
C VAL A 31 -2.84 -20.69 42.17
N MET A 32 -2.60 -21.40 41.07
CA MET A 32 -2.92 -22.84 40.97
C MET A 32 -2.15 -23.68 42.01
N SER A 33 -2.83 -24.67 42.58
CA SER A 33 -2.22 -25.58 43.55
C SER A 33 -1.11 -26.42 42.88
N THR A 34 -0.12 -26.81 43.67
CA THR A 34 1.02 -27.60 43.17
C THR A 34 0.55 -28.90 42.53
N ASP A 35 -0.38 -29.60 43.19
CA ASP A 35 -0.90 -30.88 42.72
C ASP A 35 -1.63 -30.76 41.38
N THR A 36 -2.38 -29.67 41.18
CA THR A 36 -3.08 -29.42 39.90
C THR A 36 -2.13 -29.16 38.75
N LEU A 37 -1.06 -28.39 38.99
CA LEU A 37 -0.03 -28.13 37.98
C LEU A 37 0.75 -29.38 37.63
N GLU A 38 1.17 -30.16 38.63
CA GLU A 38 1.89 -31.41 38.40
C GLU A 38 1.02 -32.41 37.60
N SER A 39 -0.26 -32.55 37.98
CA SER A 39 -1.19 -33.40 37.22
C SER A 39 -1.38 -32.92 35.77
N ALA A 40 -1.50 -31.61 35.54
CA ALA A 40 -1.59 -31.05 34.20
C ALA A 40 -0.31 -31.28 33.37
N VAL A 41 0.87 -31.12 33.97
CA VAL A 41 2.16 -31.38 33.29
C VAL A 41 2.32 -32.87 32.95
N TRP A 42 1.86 -33.76 33.83
CA TRP A 42 1.87 -35.20 33.58
C TRP A 42 0.91 -35.61 32.47
N THR A 43 -0.34 -35.12 32.51
CA THR A 43 -1.36 -35.44 31.50
C THR A 43 -1.04 -34.87 30.13
N THR A 44 -0.37 -33.72 30.04
CA THR A 44 0.08 -33.14 28.76
C THR A 44 1.34 -33.79 28.21
N GLY A 45 2.04 -34.62 29.01
CA GLY A 45 3.27 -35.29 28.60
C GLY A 45 4.48 -34.35 28.45
N VAL A 46 4.40 -33.11 28.93
CA VAL A 46 5.46 -32.11 28.81
C VAL A 46 6.74 -32.56 29.52
N ALA A 47 6.61 -33.34 30.59
CA ALA A 47 7.75 -33.93 31.30
C ALA A 47 8.62 -34.85 30.43
N ALA A 48 8.06 -35.43 29.35
CA ALA A 48 8.83 -36.27 28.43
C ALA A 48 9.71 -35.45 27.47
N LEU A 49 9.33 -34.20 27.18
CA LEU A 49 10.06 -33.31 26.29
C LEU A 49 11.15 -32.52 27.04
N VAL A 50 10.89 -32.17 28.30
CA VAL A 50 11.81 -31.38 29.13
C VAL A 50 12.08 -32.14 30.43
N PRO A 51 13.18 -32.91 30.51
CA PRO A 51 13.53 -33.68 31.71
C PRO A 51 13.70 -32.80 32.97
N ALA A 52 14.05 -31.52 32.78
CA ALA A 52 14.12 -30.52 33.84
C ALA A 52 12.75 -30.17 34.47
N ALA A 53 11.64 -30.68 33.91
CA ALA A 53 10.28 -30.53 34.44
C ALA A 53 9.81 -31.75 35.25
N ALA A 54 10.68 -32.71 35.55
CA ALA A 54 10.34 -33.85 36.40
C ALA A 54 9.98 -33.38 37.83
N PRO A 55 8.91 -33.93 38.46
CA PRO A 55 8.52 -33.56 39.83
C PRO A 55 9.62 -33.85 40.85
N PRO A 56 9.70 -33.06 41.95
CA PRO A 56 8.80 -31.96 42.31
C PRO A 56 9.08 -30.68 41.50
N LEU A 57 8.03 -30.00 41.04
CA LEU A 57 8.18 -28.72 40.32
C LEU A 57 8.67 -27.64 41.29
N GLY A 58 9.97 -27.37 41.26
CA GLY A 58 10.58 -26.29 42.04
C GLY A 58 9.94 -24.92 41.78
N THR A 59 10.13 -23.97 42.70
CA THR A 59 9.62 -22.60 42.56
C THR A 59 10.07 -21.93 41.26
N THR A 60 11.29 -22.24 40.79
CA THR A 60 11.84 -21.78 39.52
C THR A 60 11.06 -22.30 38.31
N ALA A 61 10.73 -23.59 38.30
CA ALA A 61 9.93 -24.20 37.23
C ALA A 61 8.53 -23.58 37.17
N ARG A 62 7.92 -23.31 38.32
CA ARG A 62 6.61 -22.63 38.39
C ARG A 62 6.68 -21.19 37.89
N ALA A 63 7.73 -20.45 38.25
CA ALA A 63 7.97 -19.11 37.73
C ALA A 63 8.15 -19.11 36.21
N LEU A 64 8.89 -20.07 35.66
CA LEU A 64 9.06 -20.23 34.22
C LEU A 64 7.77 -20.60 33.50
N LEU A 65 6.96 -21.51 34.07
CA LEU A 65 5.64 -21.85 33.52
C LEU A 65 4.69 -20.66 33.56
N ALA A 66 4.68 -19.89 34.65
CA ALA A 66 3.85 -18.68 34.77
C ALA A 66 4.27 -17.60 33.75
N LEU A 67 5.57 -17.33 33.62
CA LEU A 67 6.09 -16.37 32.64
C LEU A 67 5.87 -16.85 31.20
N GLY A 68 6.11 -18.13 30.92
CA GLY A 68 5.95 -18.71 29.58
C GLY A 68 4.50 -18.71 29.12
N SER A 69 3.57 -19.16 29.98
CA SER A 69 2.13 -19.12 29.67
C SER A 69 1.61 -17.69 29.55
N GLY A 70 2.03 -16.78 30.45
CA GLY A 70 1.69 -15.36 30.38
C GLY A 70 2.16 -14.71 29.07
N ALA A 71 3.41 -14.96 28.66
CA ALA A 71 3.96 -14.46 27.40
C ALA A 71 3.23 -15.04 26.18
N LEU A 72 2.89 -16.33 26.20
CA LEU A 72 2.16 -16.98 25.12
C LEU A 72 0.73 -16.40 24.97
N VAL A 73 0.00 -16.24 26.08
CA VAL A 73 -1.32 -15.61 26.07
C VAL A 73 -1.25 -14.15 25.63
N ALA A 74 -0.23 -13.40 26.10
CA ALA A 74 0.00 -12.02 25.66
C ALA A 74 0.23 -11.94 24.15
N ALA A 75 1.06 -12.81 23.58
CA ALA A 75 1.34 -12.84 22.15
C ALA A 75 0.09 -13.15 21.31
N LEU A 76 -0.72 -14.14 21.73
CA LEU A 76 -1.97 -14.49 21.06
C LEU A 76 -3.00 -13.37 21.13
N LEU A 77 -3.17 -12.74 22.30
CA LEU A 77 -4.07 -11.62 22.47
C LEU A 77 -3.60 -10.40 21.69
N TRP A 78 -2.30 -10.09 21.72
CA TRP A 78 -1.73 -9.02 20.92
C TRP A 78 -2.02 -9.24 19.43
N SER A 79 -1.71 -10.43 18.91
CA SER A 79 -1.93 -10.80 17.51
C SER A 79 -3.41 -10.71 17.12
N SER A 80 -4.30 -11.30 17.93
CA SER A 80 -5.75 -11.25 17.70
C SER A 80 -6.28 -9.81 17.70
N LEU A 81 -5.88 -9.01 18.70
CA LEU A 81 -6.34 -7.62 18.82
C LEU A 81 -5.72 -6.72 17.75
N PHE A 82 -4.50 -7.00 17.32
CA PHE A 82 -3.84 -6.33 16.20
C PHE A 82 -4.52 -6.67 14.86
N LEU A 83 -4.90 -7.93 14.62
CA LEU A 83 -5.66 -8.31 13.42
C LEU A 83 -7.07 -7.72 13.42
N LEU A 84 -7.65 -7.49 14.59
CA LEU A 84 -9.01 -6.99 14.72
C LEU A 84 -9.09 -5.46 14.65
N PHE A 85 -8.16 -4.77 15.30
CA PHE A 85 -8.17 -3.30 15.48
C PHE A 85 -6.94 -2.58 14.89
N GLY A 86 -5.92 -3.31 14.44
CA GLY A 86 -4.72 -2.74 13.84
C GLY A 86 -4.95 -2.21 12.43
N PRO A 87 -3.90 -1.66 11.78
CA PRO A 87 -3.99 -1.14 10.42
C PRO A 87 -4.41 -2.23 9.43
N GLY A 88 -5.59 -2.09 8.83
CA GLY A 88 -6.14 -3.11 7.92
C GLY A 88 -6.90 -4.24 8.62
N GLY A 89 -7.11 -4.14 9.94
CA GLY A 89 -7.94 -5.10 10.67
C GLY A 89 -9.42 -5.01 10.32
N VAL A 90 -10.19 -6.03 10.71
CA VAL A 90 -11.61 -6.17 10.33
C VAL A 90 -12.47 -5.00 10.82
N PHE A 91 -12.13 -4.40 11.97
CA PHE A 91 -12.81 -3.21 12.50
C PHE A 91 -12.07 -1.90 12.23
N ALA A 92 -10.93 -1.94 11.54
CA ALA A 92 -10.29 -0.72 11.09
C ALA A 92 -11.18 -0.09 10.03
N LYS A 93 -11.98 0.92 10.44
CA LYS A 93 -12.73 1.75 9.50
C LYS A 93 -11.73 2.24 8.47
N THR A 94 -11.87 1.77 7.23
CA THR A 94 -11.18 2.37 6.10
C THR A 94 -11.74 3.77 6.02
N ILE A 95 -11.02 4.75 6.58
CA ILE A 95 -11.39 6.16 6.42
C ILE A 95 -11.30 6.38 4.92
N PRO A 96 -12.43 6.55 4.21
CA PRO A 96 -12.38 6.88 2.81
C PRO A 96 -11.59 8.17 2.76
N ARG A 97 -10.46 8.19 2.05
CA ARG A 97 -9.80 9.45 1.74
C ARG A 97 -10.88 10.29 1.07
N GLU A 98 -11.33 11.38 1.69
CA GLU A 98 -12.57 12.08 1.30
C GLU A 98 -12.56 12.50 -0.17
N ASP A 99 -11.37 12.70 -0.75
CA ASP A 99 -11.24 13.04 -2.15
C ASP A 99 -11.16 11.82 -3.08
N GLY A 100 -10.72 10.65 -2.60
CA GLY A 100 -10.44 9.46 -3.43
C GLY A 100 -9.40 9.71 -4.54
N VAL A 101 -8.90 10.92 -4.68
CA VAL A 101 -7.95 11.35 -5.68
C VAL A 101 -6.57 10.81 -5.28
N PRO A 102 -5.92 10.01 -6.16
CA PRO A 102 -4.55 9.59 -5.93
C PRO A 102 -3.67 10.82 -5.79
N VAL A 103 -2.67 10.80 -4.89
CA VAL A 103 -1.69 11.89 -4.82
C VAL A 103 -0.81 11.81 -6.07
N ILE A 104 -1.22 12.53 -7.11
CA ILE A 104 -0.45 12.68 -8.35
C ILE A 104 0.72 13.63 -8.05
N ARG A 105 1.92 13.29 -8.54
CA ARG A 105 3.07 14.19 -8.41
C ARG A 105 2.76 15.47 -9.19
N ARG A 106 3.22 16.63 -8.72
CA ARG A 106 3.00 17.91 -9.42
C ARG A 106 3.45 17.90 -10.89
N ALA A 107 4.40 17.05 -11.24
CA ALA A 107 4.87 16.86 -12.62
C ALA A 107 3.87 16.11 -13.53
N ASP A 108 3.05 15.23 -12.94
CA ASP A 108 2.07 14.42 -13.65
C ASP A 108 0.66 15.05 -13.59
N ALA A 109 0.50 16.13 -12.81
CA ALA A 109 -0.75 16.88 -12.70
C ALA A 109 -0.85 17.85 -13.88
N HIS A 110 -1.70 17.53 -14.86
CA HIS A 110 -1.94 18.39 -16.02
C HIS A 110 -3.00 19.45 -15.68
N PRO A 111 -2.81 20.73 -16.06
CA PRO A 111 -3.80 21.79 -15.78
C PRO A 111 -5.18 21.49 -16.41
N ASP A 112 -5.19 20.87 -17.59
CA ASP A 112 -6.44 20.56 -18.30
C ASP A 112 -7.09 19.21 -17.91
N ALA A 113 -6.40 18.37 -17.12
CA ALA A 113 -6.91 17.08 -16.70
C ALA A 113 -6.79 16.93 -15.17
N PRO A 114 -7.77 17.47 -14.41
CA PRO A 114 -7.74 17.36 -12.96
C PRO A 114 -7.69 15.88 -12.56
N PRO A 115 -6.93 15.53 -11.51
CA PRO A 115 -6.84 14.17 -11.03
C PRO A 115 -8.22 13.59 -10.75
N ARG A 116 -8.61 12.56 -11.51
CA ARG A 116 -9.89 11.87 -11.31
C ARG A 116 -9.70 10.76 -10.27
N LYS A 117 -10.70 10.55 -9.41
CA LYS A 117 -10.79 9.39 -8.53
C LYS A 117 -10.73 8.11 -9.40
N PRO A 118 -9.95 7.08 -9.03
CA PRO A 118 -9.99 5.81 -9.73
C PRO A 118 -11.41 5.24 -9.62
N MET A 119 -11.92 4.74 -10.74
CA MET A 119 -13.25 4.15 -10.82
C MET A 119 -13.33 2.97 -9.84
N SER A 120 -14.20 3.07 -8.84
CA SER A 120 -14.41 2.00 -7.88
C SER A 120 -15.38 0.97 -8.42
N ALA A 121 -15.39 -0.23 -7.84
CA ALA A 121 -16.36 -1.28 -8.19
C ALA A 121 -17.82 -0.80 -8.06
N ALA A 122 -18.11 0.15 -7.16
CA ALA A 122 -19.43 0.75 -7.04
C ALA A 122 -19.77 1.70 -8.20
N ASP A 123 -18.77 2.33 -8.79
CA ASP A 123 -18.93 3.24 -9.93
C ASP A 123 -19.10 2.49 -11.26
N LEU A 124 -18.78 1.18 -11.28
CA LEU A 124 -19.00 0.26 -12.40
C LEU A 124 -20.47 -0.20 -12.53
N GLY A 125 -21.37 0.32 -11.68
CA GLY A 125 -22.77 -0.11 -11.62
C GLY A 125 -22.95 -1.45 -10.92
N THR A 126 -24.16 -2.00 -10.96
CA THR A 126 -24.42 -3.36 -10.48
C THR A 126 -23.49 -4.30 -11.25
N PRO A 127 -22.59 -5.06 -10.59
CA PRO A 127 -21.74 -5.99 -11.30
C PRO A 127 -22.67 -6.90 -12.12
N MET A 128 -22.37 -7.10 -13.40
CA MET A 128 -23.14 -8.00 -14.27
C MET A 128 -23.07 -9.48 -13.84
N MET A 129 -22.75 -9.76 -12.57
CA MET A 129 -22.93 -11.06 -11.92
C MET A 129 -24.41 -11.46 -11.75
N GLU A 130 -25.36 -10.67 -12.25
CA GLU A 130 -26.71 -11.14 -12.60
C GLU A 130 -26.80 -11.71 -14.04
N VAL A 131 -25.69 -12.18 -14.63
CA VAL A 131 -25.76 -13.24 -15.66
C VAL A 131 -26.20 -14.54 -14.94
N GLY A 132 -27.51 -14.60 -14.72
CA GLY A 132 -28.34 -15.67 -14.18
C GLY A 132 -27.69 -16.95 -13.66
N VAL A 133 -27.58 -17.06 -12.34
CA VAL A 133 -28.19 -18.20 -11.62
C VAL A 133 -29.60 -17.76 -11.22
N GLY A 134 -30.40 -17.42 -12.22
CA GLY A 134 -31.79 -16.99 -12.04
C GLY A 134 -32.65 -18.21 -11.77
N ALA A 135 -33.09 -18.38 -10.53
CA ALA A 135 -34.21 -19.23 -10.19
C ALA A 135 -35.48 -18.64 -10.84
N GLY A 136 -35.93 -19.22 -11.95
CA GLY A 136 -37.10 -18.80 -12.73
C GLY A 136 -36.73 -17.71 -13.73
N ILE A 137 -36.57 -17.99 -15.02
CA ILE A 137 -37.57 -18.49 -15.97
C ILE A 137 -36.86 -19.49 -16.92
N GLY A 138 -37.47 -20.65 -17.13
CA GLY A 138 -36.86 -21.83 -17.73
C GLY A 138 -36.32 -21.65 -19.15
N LEU A 139 -35.04 -21.98 -19.30
CA LEU A 139 -34.48 -23.01 -20.18
C LEU A 139 -33.01 -23.14 -19.77
N GLY A 140 -32.71 -24.18 -18.99
CA GLY A 140 -31.40 -24.40 -18.40
C GLY A 140 -30.31 -24.38 -19.46
N ARG A 141 -29.30 -23.51 -19.27
CA ARG A 141 -27.97 -23.85 -19.72
C ARG A 141 -27.51 -24.99 -18.80
N ASP A 142 -27.87 -26.21 -19.16
CA ASP A 142 -27.31 -27.40 -18.54
C ASP A 142 -25.79 -27.31 -18.72
N GLU A 143 -25.05 -27.14 -17.63
CA GLU A 143 -23.60 -27.34 -17.64
C GLU A 143 -23.34 -28.78 -18.09
N ARG A 144 -23.06 -28.97 -19.38
CA ARG A 144 -22.74 -30.29 -19.92
C ARG A 144 -21.34 -30.67 -19.49
N THR A 145 -21.19 -31.87 -18.94
CA THR A 145 -19.91 -32.45 -18.59
C THR A 145 -19.01 -32.49 -19.84
N ILE A 146 -17.74 -32.09 -19.70
CA ILE A 146 -16.79 -32.09 -20.82
C ILE A 146 -16.70 -33.52 -21.37
N PRO A 147 -16.92 -33.75 -22.68
CA PRO A 147 -16.80 -35.06 -23.30
C PRO A 147 -15.38 -35.60 -23.16
N SER A 148 -15.25 -36.91 -23.00
CA SER A 148 -13.94 -37.58 -22.92
C SER A 148 -13.16 -37.52 -24.23
N ASP A 149 -13.83 -37.20 -25.34
CA ASP A 149 -13.25 -37.09 -26.68
C ASP A 149 -13.29 -35.63 -27.15
N LEU A 150 -12.12 -35.00 -27.15
CA LEU A 150 -11.94 -33.58 -27.54
C LEU A 150 -11.71 -33.42 -29.05
N ASP A 151 -11.54 -34.52 -29.80
CA ASP A 151 -11.30 -34.48 -31.24
C ASP A 151 -12.61 -34.43 -32.04
N GLN A 152 -13.76 -34.45 -31.35
CA GLN A 152 -15.07 -34.31 -32.00
C GLN A 152 -15.29 -32.87 -32.49
N PRO A 153 -15.75 -32.65 -33.73
CA PRO A 153 -15.95 -31.30 -34.27
C PRO A 153 -16.98 -30.51 -33.45
N LEU A 154 -16.71 -29.22 -33.21
CA LEU A 154 -17.58 -28.33 -32.39
C LEU A 154 -19.05 -28.28 -32.85
N ALA A 155 -19.31 -28.51 -34.14
CA ALA A 155 -20.64 -28.59 -34.72
C ALA A 155 -21.52 -29.70 -34.12
N SER A 156 -20.91 -30.73 -33.50
CA SER A 156 -21.63 -31.81 -32.83
C SER A 156 -22.18 -31.42 -31.45
N PHE A 157 -21.58 -30.44 -30.77
CA PHE A 157 -22.00 -29.98 -29.44
C PHE A 157 -23.15 -28.99 -29.50
N ASP A 158 -23.17 -28.16 -30.54
CA ASP A 158 -24.24 -27.22 -30.82
C ASP A 158 -24.52 -27.19 -32.34
N PRO A 159 -25.51 -27.97 -32.81
CA PRO A 159 -25.85 -28.00 -34.24
C PRO A 159 -26.38 -26.66 -34.76
N ASN A 160 -26.74 -25.72 -33.88
CA ASN A 160 -27.19 -24.38 -34.26
C ASN A 160 -26.05 -23.35 -34.24
N ALA A 161 -24.85 -23.69 -33.75
CA ALA A 161 -23.71 -22.78 -33.71
C ALA A 161 -23.15 -22.46 -35.10
N ILE A 162 -23.35 -23.36 -36.08
CA ILE A 162 -23.03 -23.08 -37.48
C ILE A 162 -24.34 -22.78 -38.20
N LEU A 163 -24.55 -21.50 -38.51
CA LEU A 163 -25.67 -21.10 -39.35
C LEU A 163 -25.53 -21.79 -40.72
N PRO A 164 -26.61 -22.40 -41.26
CA PRO A 164 -26.57 -23.07 -42.57
C PRO A 164 -26.30 -22.08 -43.72
N VAL A 165 -26.46 -20.78 -43.46
CA VAL A 165 -26.19 -19.70 -44.39
C VAL A 165 -25.04 -18.87 -43.81
N PRO A 166 -23.92 -18.70 -44.54
CA PRO A 166 -22.88 -17.76 -44.16
C PRO A 166 -23.49 -16.39 -43.90
N MET A 167 -23.14 -15.76 -42.79
CA MET A 167 -23.61 -14.40 -42.52
C MET A 167 -23.28 -13.50 -43.71
N GLU A 168 -24.27 -12.75 -44.19
CA GLU A 168 -24.03 -11.76 -45.23
C GLU A 168 -22.92 -10.80 -44.76
N PRO A 169 -21.95 -10.47 -45.63
CA PRO A 169 -20.91 -9.52 -45.30
C PRO A 169 -21.54 -8.24 -44.73
N VAL A 170 -21.14 -7.88 -43.51
CA VAL A 170 -21.64 -6.69 -42.83
C VAL A 170 -21.41 -5.52 -43.76
N ARG A 171 -22.51 -4.89 -44.21
CA ARG A 171 -22.43 -3.73 -45.10
C ARG A 171 -21.63 -2.65 -44.38
N PRO A 172 -20.69 -1.97 -45.05
CA PRO A 172 -19.96 -0.87 -44.45
C PRO A 172 -20.97 0.17 -43.95
N VAL A 173 -21.01 0.34 -42.62
CA VAL A 173 -21.82 1.37 -41.98
C VAL A 173 -21.14 2.70 -42.24
N ALA A 174 -21.84 3.64 -42.87
CA ALA A 174 -21.31 4.98 -43.06
C ALA A 174 -20.94 5.59 -41.70
N PRO A 175 -19.76 6.22 -41.56
CA PRO A 175 -19.34 6.79 -40.29
C PRO A 175 -20.36 7.82 -39.82
N LEU A 176 -20.82 7.67 -38.57
CA LEU A 176 -21.85 8.53 -37.96
C LEU A 176 -21.36 9.96 -37.70
N VAL A 177 -20.07 10.23 -37.88
CA VAL A 177 -19.47 11.56 -37.73
C VAL A 177 -19.31 12.19 -39.11
N GLN A 178 -20.38 12.79 -39.59
CA GLN A 178 -20.32 13.76 -40.66
C GLN A 178 -19.70 15.03 -40.05
N ALA A 179 -18.38 15.11 -40.09
CA ALA A 179 -17.66 16.31 -39.68
C ALA A 179 -18.28 17.50 -40.41
N MET A 180 -18.85 18.43 -39.63
CA MET A 180 -19.33 19.73 -40.09
C MET A 180 -18.15 20.49 -40.70
N VAL A 181 -17.88 20.23 -41.98
CA VAL A 181 -17.08 21.12 -42.84
C VAL A 181 -18.09 21.90 -43.68
N THR A 182 -18.67 22.91 -43.04
CA THR A 182 -19.19 24.11 -43.71
C THR A 182 -18.29 25.25 -43.22
N GLN A 183 -17.24 25.59 -43.96
CA GLN A 183 -17.23 26.44 -45.17
C GLN A 183 -17.12 27.93 -44.82
N ALA A 184 -16.02 28.52 -45.31
CA ALA A 184 -15.79 29.93 -45.62
C ALA A 184 -15.52 30.93 -44.47
N MET A 185 -14.25 31.30 -44.28
CA MET A 185 -13.68 32.63 -44.59
C MET A 185 -12.16 32.47 -44.77
N VAL A 186 -11.65 32.53 -46.00
CA VAL A 186 -10.90 33.66 -46.60
C VAL A 186 -9.67 34.08 -45.79
N ALA A 187 -8.51 33.88 -46.42
CA ALA A 187 -7.15 34.13 -45.95
C ALA A 187 -6.85 35.61 -45.63
N PRO A 188 -5.76 35.84 -44.87
CA PRO A 188 -4.69 36.64 -45.45
C PRO A 188 -3.40 35.83 -45.56
N VAL A 189 -2.87 35.81 -46.79
CA VAL A 189 -1.48 35.45 -47.07
C VAL A 189 -0.59 36.44 -46.32
N VAL A 190 0.09 35.97 -45.28
CA VAL A 190 1.23 36.67 -44.70
C VAL A 190 2.47 36.07 -45.34
N GLU A 191 3.03 36.78 -46.32
CA GLU A 191 4.38 36.55 -46.81
C GLU A 191 5.35 36.87 -45.68
N ALA A 192 5.80 35.83 -44.97
CA ALA A 192 6.94 35.93 -44.07
C ALA A 192 8.22 35.85 -44.91
N SER A 193 8.78 37.01 -45.22
CA SER A 193 10.14 37.16 -45.78
C SER A 193 11.15 36.48 -44.84
N SER A 194 11.61 35.29 -45.22
CA SER A 194 12.77 34.63 -44.64
C SER A 194 14.03 35.30 -45.17
N THR A 195 14.50 36.34 -44.50
CA THR A 195 15.87 36.87 -44.62
C THR A 195 16.30 37.37 -43.25
N ALA A 196 16.89 36.48 -42.46
CA ALA A 196 17.71 36.85 -41.32
C ALA A 196 18.87 35.85 -41.25
N GLU A 197 20.07 36.40 -41.40
CA GLU A 197 21.35 35.72 -41.33
C GLU A 197 21.55 35.08 -39.93
N PRO A 198 22.33 33.99 -39.82
CA PRO A 198 22.62 33.37 -38.54
C PRO A 198 23.62 34.22 -37.74
N ASP A 199 23.09 35.13 -36.91
CA ASP A 199 23.89 35.86 -35.94
C ASP A 199 24.30 34.94 -34.77
N THR A 200 25.55 34.49 -34.85
CA THR A 200 26.53 34.47 -33.75
C THR A 200 25.98 34.14 -32.35
N PHE A 201 26.23 32.90 -31.90
CA PHE A 201 26.10 32.49 -30.51
C PHE A 201 26.98 33.38 -29.60
N VAL A 202 26.35 34.29 -28.87
CA VAL A 202 26.99 35.05 -27.79
C VAL A 202 27.08 34.14 -26.56
N THR A 203 28.29 33.66 -26.30
CA THR A 203 28.71 33.05 -25.04
C THR A 203 28.41 34.00 -23.89
N ALA A 204 27.52 33.61 -22.98
CA ALA A 204 27.26 34.35 -21.75
C ALA A 204 28.54 34.40 -20.88
N PRO A 205 28.86 35.54 -20.26
CA PRO A 205 30.06 35.67 -19.43
C PRO A 205 29.93 34.85 -18.14
N LEU A 206 31.03 34.18 -17.81
CA LEU A 206 31.24 33.41 -16.59
C LEU A 206 31.06 34.33 -15.37
N VAL A 207 29.98 34.15 -14.61
CA VAL A 207 29.75 34.87 -13.35
C VAL A 207 30.67 34.29 -12.29
N GLU A 208 31.63 35.10 -11.83
CA GLU A 208 32.55 34.78 -10.75
C GLU A 208 31.79 34.72 -9.41
N PRO A 209 31.90 33.63 -8.63
CA PRO A 209 31.14 33.47 -7.41
C PRO A 209 31.69 34.39 -6.30
N VAL A 210 30.87 35.35 -5.88
CA VAL A 210 31.11 36.22 -4.73
C VAL A 210 31.26 35.38 -3.46
N ALA A 211 32.47 35.39 -2.89
CA ALA A 211 32.79 34.78 -1.61
C ALA A 211 31.99 35.47 -0.49
N ARG A 212 31.19 34.70 0.23
CA ARG A 212 30.41 35.19 1.38
C ARG A 212 31.33 35.22 2.62
N PRO A 213 31.44 36.34 3.35
CA PRO A 213 32.21 36.39 4.59
C PRO A 213 31.57 35.47 5.65
N VAL A 214 32.39 34.63 6.27
CA VAL A 214 32.03 33.85 7.45
C VAL A 214 32.13 34.78 8.65
N GLU A 215 30.99 35.25 9.14
CA GLU A 215 30.91 35.83 10.49
C GLU A 215 30.85 34.70 11.50
N VAL A 216 31.93 34.58 12.28
CA VAL A 216 32.01 33.82 13.51
C VAL A 216 31.37 34.68 14.58
N ALA A 217 30.23 34.24 15.13
CA ALA A 217 29.62 34.85 16.31
C ALA A 217 29.53 33.83 17.44
N ASP A 218 30.06 34.33 18.55
CA ASP A 218 30.42 33.75 19.84
C ASP A 218 29.21 33.36 20.72
N ASP A 219 29.53 32.64 21.80
CA ASP A 219 28.67 32.15 22.88
C ASP A 219 27.76 33.21 23.53
N GLY A 220 26.61 32.77 24.09
CA GLY A 220 25.89 33.59 25.07
C GLY A 220 24.45 33.19 25.45
N VAL A 221 24.32 32.38 26.51
CA VAL A 221 23.38 32.45 27.67
C VAL A 221 21.93 33.00 27.50
N ALA A 222 20.98 32.12 27.84
CA ALA A 222 19.62 32.29 28.43
C ALA A 222 18.88 33.65 28.41
N GLU A 223 17.62 33.65 27.97
CA GLU A 223 16.44 33.92 28.82
C GLU A 223 15.08 33.75 28.08
N ASP A 224 14.03 33.87 28.88
CA ASP A 224 12.63 33.45 28.84
C ASP A 224 11.71 34.08 27.76
N GLY A 225 10.66 33.33 27.40
CA GLY A 225 9.30 33.84 27.13
C GLY A 225 8.93 34.58 25.83
N ALA A 226 8.46 33.86 24.79
CA ALA A 226 7.33 34.27 23.93
C ALA A 226 6.86 33.11 23.01
N PRO A 227 5.54 32.95 22.72
CA PRO A 227 5.05 31.98 21.76
C PRO A 227 5.25 32.47 20.32
N GLU A 228 6.32 31.99 19.70
CA GLU A 228 6.67 32.26 18.30
C GLU A 228 5.76 31.46 17.35
N ILE A 229 5.08 32.19 16.46
CA ILE A 229 4.25 31.65 15.39
C ILE A 229 5.21 31.00 14.37
N ASN A 230 5.33 29.68 14.48
CA ASN A 230 6.14 28.85 13.57
C ASN A 230 5.51 28.85 12.16
N ALA A 231 5.96 29.78 11.32
CA ALA A 231 5.81 29.65 9.88
C ALA A 231 6.74 28.52 9.40
N PRO A 232 6.27 27.57 8.57
CA PRO A 232 7.11 26.50 8.07
C PRO A 232 8.19 27.09 7.16
N THR A 233 9.41 27.19 7.69
CA THR A 233 10.60 27.55 6.93
C THR A 233 10.76 26.55 5.78
N PRO A 234 10.93 27.01 4.53
CA PRO A 234 11.22 26.12 3.43
C PRO A 234 12.54 25.41 3.71
N ILE A 235 12.51 24.07 3.76
CA ILE A 235 13.70 23.23 3.89
C ILE A 235 14.64 23.59 2.74
N ALA A 236 15.66 24.39 3.04
CA ALA A 236 16.75 24.66 2.13
C ALA A 236 17.42 23.32 1.83
N ARG A 237 17.19 22.81 0.60
CA ARG A 237 17.94 21.65 0.10
C ARG A 237 19.41 22.07 0.10
N SER A 238 20.19 21.45 0.99
CA SER A 238 21.63 21.51 0.92
C SER A 238 22.04 21.13 -0.51
N ALA A 239 22.67 22.07 -1.21
CA ALA A 239 23.21 21.83 -2.54
C ALA A 239 24.31 20.78 -2.40
N LEU A 240 23.93 19.52 -2.60
CA LEU A 240 24.87 18.41 -2.64
C LEU A 240 25.75 18.66 -3.86
N ALA A 241 27.02 18.99 -3.64
CA ALA A 241 28.01 19.12 -4.70
C ALA A 241 27.95 17.86 -5.56
N ALA A 242 27.55 18.00 -6.82
CA ALA A 242 27.55 16.95 -7.80
C ALA A 242 29.01 16.65 -8.16
N THR A 243 29.67 15.84 -7.33
CA THR A 243 30.90 15.17 -7.73
C THR A 243 30.47 14.07 -8.69
N GLU A 244 30.51 14.34 -10.01
CA GLU A 244 30.30 13.32 -11.02
C GLU A 244 31.42 12.27 -10.89
N PRO A 245 31.11 11.02 -10.49
CA PRO A 245 32.12 9.97 -10.57
C PRO A 245 32.28 9.62 -12.05
N SER A 246 33.46 9.91 -12.62
CA SER A 246 33.84 9.60 -14.02
C SER A 246 33.96 8.11 -14.32
N THR A 247 33.51 7.25 -13.41
CA THR A 247 33.62 5.79 -13.53
C THR A 247 32.21 5.22 -13.66
N PRO A 248 31.92 4.40 -14.70
CA PRO A 248 30.61 3.79 -14.87
C PRO A 248 30.27 2.98 -13.60
N PRO A 249 29.06 3.15 -13.03
CA PRO A 249 28.70 2.51 -11.78
C PRO A 249 28.75 0.99 -11.97
N THR A 250 29.55 0.32 -11.12
CA THR A 250 29.63 -1.14 -11.11
C THR A 250 28.28 -1.72 -10.68
N ILE A 251 27.97 -2.94 -11.15
CA ILE A 251 26.71 -3.64 -10.85
C ILE A 251 26.48 -3.75 -9.33
N GLU A 252 27.54 -3.96 -8.57
CA GLU A 252 27.51 -4.01 -7.10
C GLU A 252 27.03 -2.70 -6.48
N ALA A 253 27.47 -1.55 -7.00
CA ALA A 253 27.02 -0.24 -6.52
C ALA A 253 25.52 -0.01 -6.77
N LEU A 254 25.00 -0.51 -7.90
CA LEU A 254 23.58 -0.45 -8.21
C LEU A 254 22.75 -1.35 -7.28
N LEU A 255 23.20 -2.57 -7.03
CA LEU A 255 22.53 -3.50 -6.11
C LEU A 255 22.49 -2.94 -4.68
N ARG A 256 23.60 -2.38 -4.20
CA ARG A 256 23.69 -1.78 -2.85
C ARG A 256 22.76 -0.58 -2.69
N ARG A 257 22.67 0.26 -3.73
CA ARG A 257 21.75 1.41 -3.73
C ARG A 257 20.28 0.99 -3.76
N LEU A 258 19.97 -0.11 -4.45
CA LEU A 258 18.62 -0.67 -4.52
C LEU A 258 18.19 -1.28 -3.18
N GLU A 259 19.08 -2.04 -2.52
CA GLU A 259 18.88 -2.57 -1.17
C GLU A 259 18.66 -1.45 -0.14
N GLN A 260 19.51 -0.40 -0.15
CA GLN A 260 19.33 0.78 0.70
C GLN A 260 18.00 1.50 0.42
N GLY A 261 17.58 1.56 -0.84
CA GLY A 261 16.28 2.10 -1.23
C GLY A 261 15.09 1.29 -0.72
N ALA A 262 15.22 -0.03 -0.70
CA ALA A 262 14.19 -0.94 -0.19
C ALA A 262 14.06 -0.86 1.34
N LEU A 263 15.20 -0.79 2.06
CA LEU A 263 15.25 -0.58 3.50
C LEU A 263 14.62 0.77 3.89
N ARG A 264 14.94 1.86 3.18
CA ARG A 264 14.35 3.19 3.44
C ARG A 264 12.85 3.25 3.21
N ARG A 265 12.29 2.43 2.31
CA ARG A 265 10.85 2.42 2.04
C ARG A 265 10.06 1.52 2.99
N GLY A 266 10.71 0.86 3.96
CA GLY A 266 10.02 -0.03 4.91
C GLY A 266 9.25 -1.16 4.22
N ARG A 267 9.60 -1.49 2.97
CA ARG A 267 8.85 -2.45 2.14
C ARG A 267 9.36 -3.89 2.26
N ILE A 268 10.41 -4.10 3.04
CA ILE A 268 10.91 -5.42 3.43
C ILE A 268 10.73 -5.50 4.95
N GLY A 269 9.47 -5.56 5.38
CA GLY A 269 9.09 -5.90 6.73
C GLY A 269 8.46 -7.28 6.69
N THR A 270 9.25 -8.28 7.09
CA THR A 270 8.82 -9.48 7.82
C THR A 270 7.63 -10.24 7.24
N HIS A 271 7.93 -11.23 6.40
CA HIS A 271 7.19 -12.50 6.41
C HIS A 271 7.71 -13.36 7.55
#